data_AF-H2YEX6-F1
#
_entry.id   AF-H2YEX6-F1
#
_cell.length_a   1.000
_cell.length_b   1.000
_cell.length_c   1.000
_cell.angle_alpha   90.00
_cell.angle_beta   90.00
_cell.angle_gamma   90.00
#
_symmetry.space_group_name_H-M   'P 1'
#
loop_
_entity.id
_entity.type
_entity.pdbx_description
1 polymer ?
#
loop_
_entity_poly.entity_id
_entity_poly.type
_entity_poly.pdbx_seq_one_letter_code
_entity_poly.pdbx_strand_id
1 'polypeptide(L)' 'VVQLHPSTCLDHKPEWVLYNEFVLTTKNYIRTNSDIKPEWLVKIAPQYYHMAANFPQCEAKRQLELIIAKMEVKG' A
#
# COMPACT_ATOMS: atom_id res chain seq x y z
N VAL A 1 -9.70 9.91 0.23
CA VAL A 1 -8.25 10.24 0.28
C VAL A 1 -7.85 10.43 1.74
N VAL A 2 -6.69 9.92 2.15
CA VAL A 2 -6.14 10.04 3.52
C VAL A 2 -4.81 10.80 3.51
N GLN A 3 -4.40 11.34 4.65
CA GLN A 3 -3.12 12.01 4.83
C GLN A 3 -2.33 11.38 5.99
N LEU A 4 -1.00 11.48 5.96
CA LEU A 4 -0.20 11.12 7.13
C LEU A 4 -0.57 12.05 8.28
N HIS A 5 -0.82 11.48 9.46
CA HIS A 5 -1.11 12.28 10.64
C HIS A 5 0.10 13.20 10.97
N PRO A 6 -0.11 14.47 11.38
CA PRO A 6 0.99 15.41 11.65
C PRO A 6 2.02 14.95 12.69
N SER A 7 1.66 13.97 13.53
CA SER A 7 2.57 13.35 14.50
C SER A 7 3.44 12.23 13.92
N THR A 8 3.46 12.03 12.60
CA THR A 8 4.32 11.02 11.98
C THR A 8 5.79 11.43 12.10
N CYS A 9 6.67 10.46 12.39
CA CYS A 9 8.12 10.67 12.39
C CYS A 9 8.77 10.42 11.03
N LEU A 10 7.98 10.21 9.97
CA LEU A 10 8.49 10.02 8.62
C LEU A 10 8.99 11.37 8.07
N ASP A 11 10.27 11.42 7.75
CA ASP A 11 10.96 12.57 7.15
C ASP A 11 10.72 12.70 5.63
N HIS A 12 10.18 11.65 5.01
CA HIS A 12 9.80 11.58 3.61
C HIS A 12 8.35 11.10 3.44
N LYS A 13 7.83 11.19 2.20
CA LYS A 13 6.53 10.64 1.82
C LYS A 13 6.74 9.34 1.05
N PRO A 14 6.79 8.18 1.73
CA PRO A 14 6.86 6.90 1.06
C PRO A 14 5.62 6.67 0.17
N GLU A 15 5.83 5.96 -0.93
CA GLU A 15 4.76 5.64 -1.89
C GLU A 15 3.79 4.59 -1.33
N TRP A 16 4.32 3.66 -0.53
CA TRP A 16 3.57 2.58 0.11
C TRP A 16 3.77 2.62 1.62
N VAL A 17 2.67 2.63 2.37
CA VAL A 17 2.70 2.61 3.83
C VAL A 17 1.74 1.58 4.36
N LEU A 18 2.18 0.89 5.42
CA LEU A 18 1.28 0.15 6.30
C LEU A 18 0.90 1.07 7.47
N TYR A 19 -0.39 1.18 7.78
CA TYR A 19 -0.89 1.96 8.92
C TYR A 19 -1.53 1.06 9.97
N ASN A 20 -1.44 1.46 11.24
CA ASN A 20 -2.12 0.76 12.34
C ASN A 20 -3.51 1.36 12.63
N GLU A 21 -3.63 2.69 12.54
CA GLU A 21 -4.82 3.39 13.00
C GLU A 21 -5.37 4.36 11.95
N PHE A 22 -6.69 4.36 11.80
CA PHE A 22 -7.42 5.33 11.01
C PHE A 22 -8.09 6.36 11.93
N VAL A 23 -7.83 7.64 11.70
CA VAL A 23 -8.37 8.75 12.49
C VAL A 23 -9.36 9.54 11.64
N LEU A 24 -10.64 9.46 12.00
CA LEU A 24 -11.75 10.11 11.31
C LEU A 24 -12.00 11.51 11.90
N THR A 25 -11.75 12.56 11.11
CA THR A 25 -12.06 13.96 11.47
C THR A 25 -12.55 14.72 10.23
N THR A 26 -12.48 16.06 10.21
CA THR A 26 -12.70 16.87 9.00
C THR A 26 -11.77 16.47 7.84
N LYS A 27 -10.56 15.98 8.15
CA LYS A 27 -9.67 15.29 7.22
C LYS A 27 -9.35 13.90 7.75
N ASN A 28 -9.25 12.92 6.87
CA ASN A 28 -8.94 11.55 7.28
C ASN A 28 -7.42 11.39 7.40
N TYR A 29 -6.96 10.87 8.53
CA TYR A 29 -5.54 10.63 8.78
C TYR A 29 -5.24 9.16 9.06
N ILE A 30 -4.02 8.74 8.73
CA ILE A 30 -3.44 7.46 9.13
C ILE A 30 -2.27 7.68 10.09
N ARG A 31 -2.24 6.90 11.18
CA ARG A 31 -1.26 7.04 12.27
C ARG A 31 -0.52 5.72 12.51
N THR A 32 0.71 5.86 13.02
CA THR A 32 1.67 4.76 13.22
C THR A 32 1.92 4.05 11.89
N ASN A 33 2.65 4.75 11.02
CA ASN A 33 2.90 4.34 9.64
C ASN A 33 4.31 3.75 9.51
N SER A 34 4.42 2.65 8.79
CA SER A 34 5.68 2.02 8.41
C SER A 34 5.84 2.02 6.90
N ASP A 35 7.02 2.46 6.41
CA ASP A 35 7.39 2.32 5.00
C ASP A 35 7.56 0.84 4.65
N ILE A 36 6.99 0.43 3.52
CA ILE A 36 6.96 -0.96 3.07
C ILE A 36 7.25 -1.06 1.58
N LYS A 37 7.77 -2.20 1.16
CA LYS A 37 7.89 -2.51 -0.26
C LYS A 37 6.63 -3.20 -0.78
N PRO A 38 6.08 -2.78 -1.93
CA PRO A 38 4.85 -3.36 -2.49
C PRO A 38 4.98 -4.86 -2.79
N GLU A 39 6.18 -5.37 -3.11
CA GLU A 39 6.40 -6.81 -3.27
C GLU A 39 6.02 -7.66 -2.05
N TRP A 40 6.11 -7.10 -0.85
CA TRP A 40 5.80 -7.84 0.37
C TRP A 40 4.31 -8.14 0.47
N LEU A 41 3.46 -7.22 -0.02
CA LEU A 41 2.02 -7.36 0.02
C LEU A 41 1.54 -8.57 -0.79
N VAL A 42 2.03 -8.69 -2.03
CA VAL A 42 1.65 -9.78 -2.94
C VAL A 42 2.26 -11.12 -2.53
N LYS A 43 3.44 -11.11 -1.90
CA LYS A 43 4.09 -12.33 -1.41
C LYS A 43 3.46 -12.87 -0.13
N ILE A 44 3.15 -11.99 0.82
CA ILE A 44 2.67 -12.38 2.15
C ILE A 44 1.16 -12.66 2.12
N ALA A 45 0.40 -11.88 1.36
CA ALA A 45 -1.06 -11.96 1.33
C ALA A 45 -1.63 -12.03 -0.11
N PRO A 46 -1.23 -13.03 -0.93
CA PRO A 46 -1.66 -13.13 -2.33
C PRO A 46 -3.18 -13.23 -2.49
N GLN A 47 -3.87 -13.83 -1.51
CA GLN A 47 -5.34 -13.98 -1.54
C GLN A 47 -6.06 -12.63 -1.43
N TYR A 48 -5.49 -11.68 -0.65
CA TYR A 48 -6.06 -10.35 -0.50
C TYR A 48 -5.73 -9.47 -1.70
N TYR A 49 -4.49 -9.55 -2.20
CA TYR A 49 -4.01 -8.80 -3.36
C TYR A 49 -4.23 -9.54 -4.69
N HIS A 50 -5.38 -10.20 -4.84
CA HIS A 50 -5.72 -10.92 -6.06
C HIS A 50 -6.26 -9.96 -7.14
N MET A 51 -5.39 -9.56 -8.06
CA MET A 51 -5.65 -8.50 -9.07
C MET A 51 -6.80 -8.83 -10.03
N ALA A 52 -7.01 -10.13 -10.34
CA ALA A 52 -7.99 -10.59 -11.33
C ALA A 52 -9.43 -10.68 -10.81
N ALA A 53 -9.62 -10.72 -9.49
CA ALA A 53 -10.95 -10.95 -8.90
C ALA A 53 -11.66 -9.65 -8.56
N ASN A 54 -11.18 -8.92 -7.55
CA ASN A 54 -11.95 -7.83 -6.91
C ASN A 54 -11.10 -6.57 -6.63
N PHE A 55 -9.88 -6.48 -7.18
CA PHE A 55 -9.03 -5.32 -6.93
C PHE A 55 -9.47 -4.14 -7.82
N PRO A 56 -9.85 -2.99 -7.24
CA PRO A 56 -10.37 -1.85 -7.99
C PRO A 56 -9.32 -1.27 -8.94
N GLN A 57 -9.77 -0.74 -10.08
CA GLN A 57 -8.86 -0.12 -11.04
C GLN A 57 -8.30 1.19 -10.47
N CYS A 58 -7.00 1.22 -10.19
CA CYS A 58 -6.30 2.38 -9.66
C CYS A 58 -4.80 2.29 -9.98
N GLU A 59 -4.06 3.37 -9.69
CA GLU A 59 -2.60 3.39 -9.88
C GLU A 59 -1.89 2.30 -9.05
N ALA A 60 -2.35 2.05 -7.82
CA ALA A 60 -1.79 0.99 -6.97
C ALA A 60 -1.94 -0.40 -7.62
N LYS A 61 -3.08 -0.68 -8.28
CA LYS A 61 -3.29 -1.93 -9.02
C LYS A 61 -2.27 -2.10 -10.14
N ARG A 62 -2.09 -1.05 -10.95
CA ARG A 62 -1.17 -1.03 -12.08
C ARG A 62 0.27 -1.31 -11.65
N GLN A 63 0.71 -0.71 -10.55
CA GLN A 63 2.04 -0.96 -9.99
C GLN A 63 2.20 -2.41 -9.52
N LEU A 64 1.22 -2.95 -8.80
CA LEU A 64 1.26 -4.33 -8.31
C LEU A 64 1.26 -5.36 -9.45
N GLU A 65 0.49 -5.15 -10.52
CA GLU A 65 0.50 -6.01 -11.71
C GLU A 65 1.89 -6.06 -12.37
N LEU A 66 2.56 -4.92 -12.53
CA LEU A 66 3.92 -4.85 -13.05
C LEU A 66 4.93 -5.58 -12.16
N ILE A 67 4.78 -5.45 -10.85
CA ILE A 67 5.63 -6.12 -9.87
C ILE A 67 5.44 -7.65 -9.94
N ILE A 68 4.20 -8.13 -10.01
CA ILE A 68 3.87 -9.55 -10.14
C ILE A 68 4.48 -10.11 -11.43
N ALA A 69 4.23 -9.47 -12.58
CA ALA A 69 4.80 -9.91 -13.86
C ALA A 69 6.34 -9.95 -13.83
N LYS A 70 6.98 -8.96 -13.20
CA LYS A 70 8.44 -8.93 -13.04
C LYS A 70 8.97 -10.03 -12.11
N MET A 71 8.18 -10.49 -11.14
CA MET A 71 8.55 -11.60 -10.27
C MET A 71 8.47 -12.94 -10.99
N GLU A 72 7.44 -13.14 -11.83
CA GLU A 72 7.28 -14.37 -12.61
C GLU A 72 8.42 -14.58 -13.61
N VAL A 73 8.98 -13.50 -14.18
CA VAL A 73 10.14 -13.57 -15.08
C VAL A 73 11.45 -13.94 -14.35
N LYS A 74 11.51 -13.77 -13.04
CA LYS A 74 12.72 -13.98 -12.22
C LYS A 74 12.73 -15.30 -11.44
N GLY A 75 11.62 -16.05 -11.44
CA GLY A 75 11.51 -17.39 -10.85
C GLY A 75 11.87 -18.46 -11.88
#